data_AF-A0A7R9TZN3-F1
#
_entry.id   AF-A0A7R9TZN3-F1
#
_cell.length_a   1.000
_cell.length_b   1.000
_cell.length_c   1.000
_cell.angle_alpha   90.00
_cell.angle_beta   90.00
_cell.angle_gamma   90.00
#
_symmetry.space_group_name_H-M   'P 1'
#
loop_
_entity.id
_entity.type
_entity.pdbx_description
1 polymer ?
#
loop_
_entity_poly.entity_id
_entity_poly.type
_entity_poly.pdbx_seq_one_letter_code
_entity_poly.pdbx_strand_id
1 'polypeptide(L)'
;ARRSRGRRRGSHRMSFAIHKQVHPPTGVDHACAAYFTHPIGSGAPPNLVVLQANRLTIYAIRRDGDARDNPSGNATKEADDAAIAASLVADAISGAGATASATIDADDAEVSLEVVAEFDLNGTVGSIATLRRRFGAPREQRDALLLAVRESKLSVVEFDPSTLSLVCSSLHSWETPPGAGGVPSALRLAPTPPVVVADPEGRCAAVLLRAEGGTRLALLPTVEADEFGGDVDEEEEKNLRVEKDNDAMDVDGGDGSEGKGRRTLRGTAAAVKKSYVVDLVREMGVRYVRDVCFLHGYGEPVLLVLHEERLTWAARATLVNDTMRLSAISLNVDARKHTVIWRRSALPHSCYRLTAMPAPLGGAIVLSQNFLLHESQESSAALALNPLAGG
;
A
#
# COMPACT_ATOMS: atom_id res chain seq x y z
N ALA A 1 -52.41 -52.65 -20.19
CA ALA A 1 -51.90 -51.48 -20.95
C ALA A 1 -51.17 -50.52 -20.00
N ARG A 2 -49.83 -50.54 -19.99
CA ARG A 2 -48.98 -49.60 -19.22
C ARG A 2 -49.03 -48.23 -19.90
N ARG A 3 -49.58 -47.20 -19.23
CA ARG A 3 -49.46 -45.80 -19.67
C ARG A 3 -48.06 -45.29 -19.34
N SER A 4 -47.25 -45.04 -20.37
CA SER A 4 -45.98 -44.32 -20.25
C SER A 4 -46.28 -42.84 -19.90
N ARG A 5 -45.93 -42.42 -18.69
CA ARG A 5 -45.86 -41.00 -18.35
C ARG A 5 -44.58 -40.44 -18.94
N GLY A 6 -44.67 -39.82 -20.12
CA GLY A 6 -43.60 -39.03 -20.69
C GLY A 6 -43.27 -37.86 -19.76
N ARG A 7 -42.12 -37.92 -19.09
CA ARG A 7 -41.49 -36.75 -18.45
C ARG A 7 -41.12 -35.78 -19.56
N ARG A 8 -41.92 -34.71 -19.75
CA ARG A 8 -41.51 -33.54 -20.52
C ARG A 8 -40.25 -32.98 -19.86
N ARG A 9 -39.09 -33.18 -20.48
CA ARG A 9 -37.88 -32.41 -20.17
C ARG A 9 -38.21 -30.95 -20.47
N GLY A 10 -38.40 -30.14 -19.43
CA GLY A 10 -38.52 -28.70 -19.58
C GLY A 10 -37.26 -28.17 -20.24
N SER A 11 -37.41 -27.55 -21.41
CA SER A 11 -36.36 -26.77 -22.05
C SER A 11 -35.96 -25.67 -21.06
N HIS A 12 -34.77 -25.80 -20.45
CA HIS A 12 -34.19 -24.73 -19.67
C HIS A 12 -33.89 -23.59 -20.63
N ARG A 13 -34.73 -22.55 -20.66
CA ARG A 13 -34.38 -21.28 -21.29
C ARG A 13 -33.19 -20.71 -20.52
N MET A 14 -32.02 -20.74 -21.12
CA MET A 14 -30.84 -20.01 -20.62
C MET A 14 -31.19 -18.52 -20.67
N SER A 15 -31.30 -17.88 -19.52
CA SER A 15 -31.36 -16.43 -19.41
C SER A 15 -29.94 -15.88 -19.49
N PHE A 16 -29.67 -15.02 -20.46
CA PHE A 16 -28.41 -14.27 -20.53
C PHE A 16 -28.61 -12.90 -19.88
N ALA A 17 -27.64 -12.48 -19.07
CA ALA A 17 -27.56 -11.13 -18.52
C ALA A 17 -26.23 -10.51 -18.96
N ILE A 18 -26.25 -9.22 -19.32
CA ILE A 18 -25.05 -8.46 -19.72
C ILE A 18 -24.93 -7.30 -18.73
N HIS A 19 -23.74 -7.14 -18.15
CA HIS A 19 -23.39 -5.98 -17.36
C HIS A 19 -22.68 -4.96 -18.25
N LYS A 20 -23.18 -3.72 -18.30
CA LYS A 20 -22.53 -2.59 -18.97
C LYS A 20 -22.48 -1.42 -18.01
N GLN A 21 -21.28 -0.92 -17.76
CA GLN A 21 -21.07 0.27 -16.97
C GLN A 21 -21.38 1.51 -17.82
N VAL A 22 -22.32 2.34 -17.35
CA VAL A 22 -22.75 3.56 -18.06
C VAL A 22 -21.94 4.76 -17.62
N HIS A 23 -21.56 4.83 -16.34
CA HIS A 23 -20.77 5.91 -15.77
C HIS A 23 -19.65 5.32 -14.89
N PRO A 24 -18.41 5.85 -14.97
CA PRO A 24 -17.33 5.42 -14.09
C PRO A 24 -17.61 5.82 -12.62
N PRO A 25 -17.07 5.09 -11.63
CA PRO A 25 -17.10 5.56 -10.26
C PRO A 25 -16.34 6.88 -10.14
N THR A 26 -16.85 7.80 -9.32
CA THR A 26 -16.22 9.12 -9.11
C THR A 26 -15.76 9.34 -7.67
N GLY A 27 -16.28 8.58 -6.72
CA GLY A 27 -15.86 8.64 -5.32
C GLY A 27 -14.42 8.15 -5.18
N VAL A 28 -13.58 8.97 -4.55
CA VAL A 28 -12.18 8.64 -4.28
C VAL A 28 -12.08 7.90 -2.94
N ASP A 29 -11.59 6.67 -2.97
CA ASP A 29 -11.41 5.84 -1.78
C ASP A 29 -9.98 5.96 -1.22
N HIS A 30 -9.00 6.02 -2.12
CA HIS A 30 -7.59 6.11 -1.76
C HIS A 30 -6.82 7.07 -2.67
N ALA A 31 -5.80 7.71 -2.10
CA ALA A 31 -4.84 8.51 -2.86
C ALA A 31 -3.44 8.33 -2.28
N CYS A 32 -2.42 8.34 -3.13
CA CYS A 32 -1.03 8.34 -2.72
C CYS A 32 -0.16 9.12 -3.70
N ALA A 33 0.94 9.69 -3.22
CA ALA A 33 1.94 10.35 -4.05
C ALA A 33 3.06 9.38 -4.42
N ALA A 34 3.38 9.23 -5.70
CA ALA A 34 4.39 8.28 -6.17
C ALA A 34 5.17 8.83 -7.37
N TYR A 35 6.47 8.55 -7.44
CA TYR A 35 7.27 8.72 -8.66
C TYR A 35 6.99 7.55 -9.62
N PHE A 36 5.74 7.48 -10.09
CA PHE A 36 5.20 6.28 -10.75
C PHE A 36 5.48 6.27 -12.26
N THR A 37 5.30 7.41 -12.93
CA THR A 37 5.50 7.54 -14.38
C THR A 37 6.91 8.00 -14.74
N HIS A 38 7.61 8.61 -13.80
CA HIS A 38 8.97 9.14 -13.94
C HIS A 38 9.76 8.90 -12.64
N PRO A 39 11.09 8.75 -12.71
CA PRO A 39 11.91 8.49 -11.53
C PRO A 39 12.14 9.74 -10.69
N ILE A 40 12.57 9.52 -9.43
CA ILE A 40 12.99 10.60 -8.54
C ILE A 40 14.23 11.31 -9.11
N GLY A 41 14.14 12.61 -9.33
CA GLY A 41 15.19 13.42 -9.95
C GLY A 41 15.03 13.71 -11.44
N SER A 42 13.86 13.41 -12.03
CA SER A 42 13.50 13.92 -13.36
C SER A 42 13.23 15.44 -13.37
N GLY A 43 13.16 16.08 -12.20
CA GLY A 43 12.78 17.49 -12.04
C GLY A 43 11.27 17.74 -12.07
N ALA A 44 10.46 16.68 -12.09
CA ALA A 44 9.00 16.77 -11.97
C ALA A 44 8.55 16.36 -10.55
N PRO A 45 7.46 16.96 -10.02
CA PRO A 45 6.88 16.54 -8.75
C PRO A 45 6.27 15.13 -8.86
N PRO A 46 6.12 14.40 -7.73
CA PRO A 46 5.52 13.07 -7.74
C PRO A 46 4.10 13.10 -8.29
N ASN A 47 3.71 12.02 -8.96
CA ASN A 47 2.34 11.86 -9.43
C ASN A 47 1.37 11.73 -8.26
N LEU A 48 0.18 12.30 -8.41
CA LEU A 48 -0.95 12.01 -7.55
C LEU A 48 -1.70 10.81 -8.13
N VAL A 49 -1.63 9.68 -7.45
CA VAL A 49 -2.32 8.45 -7.84
C VAL A 49 -3.60 8.34 -7.03
N VAL A 50 -4.73 8.19 -7.72
CA VAL A 50 -6.07 8.17 -7.12
C VAL A 50 -6.78 6.88 -7.51
N LEU A 51 -7.39 6.23 -6.53
CA LEU A 51 -8.28 5.09 -6.74
C LEU A 51 -9.73 5.49 -6.48
N GLN A 52 -10.56 5.28 -7.50
CA GLN A 52 -12.00 5.46 -7.46
C GLN A 52 -12.66 4.09 -7.59
N ALA A 53 -12.93 3.43 -6.47
CA ALA A 53 -13.36 2.03 -6.40
C ALA A 53 -12.44 1.05 -7.16
N ASN A 54 -12.71 0.84 -8.45
CA ASN A 54 -11.97 -0.05 -9.33
C ASN A 54 -11.30 0.68 -10.50
N ARG A 55 -11.23 2.01 -10.48
CA ARG A 55 -10.52 2.81 -11.47
C ARG A 55 -9.30 3.47 -10.83
N LEU A 56 -8.13 3.27 -11.44
CA LEU A 56 -6.87 3.90 -11.06
C LEU A 56 -6.59 5.06 -12.02
N THR A 57 -6.54 6.27 -11.50
CA THR A 57 -6.23 7.48 -12.28
C THR A 57 -4.95 8.11 -11.75
N ILE A 58 -4.03 8.43 -12.65
CA ILE A 58 -2.73 9.03 -12.34
C ILE A 58 -2.74 10.46 -12.84
N TYR A 59 -2.50 11.41 -11.93
CA TYR A 59 -2.44 12.82 -12.21
C TYR A 59 -0.99 13.33 -12.14
N ALA A 60 -0.65 14.24 -13.05
CA ALA A 60 0.51 15.12 -12.95
C ALA A 60 0.04 16.46 -12.39
N ILE A 61 0.84 17.03 -11.49
CA ILE A 61 0.58 18.36 -10.92
C ILE A 61 1.25 19.39 -11.83
N ARG A 62 0.45 20.30 -12.39
CA ARG A 62 0.92 21.43 -13.20
C ARG A 62 0.74 22.71 -12.40
N ARG A 63 1.74 23.59 -12.49
CA ARG A 63 1.66 24.95 -11.98
C ARG A 63 1.83 25.89 -13.16
N ASP A 64 0.91 26.83 -13.35
CA ASP A 64 1.03 27.81 -14.42
C ASP A 64 2.33 28.62 -14.26
N GLY A 65 3.18 28.54 -15.28
CA GLY A 65 4.60 28.94 -15.25
C GLY A 65 5.58 27.86 -15.74
N ASP A 66 5.19 26.59 -15.77
CA ASP A 66 5.98 25.47 -16.34
C ASP A 66 5.76 25.28 -17.86
N ALA A 67 4.97 26.15 -18.48
CA ALA A 67 4.71 26.11 -19.91
C ALA A 67 5.88 26.71 -20.70
N ARG A 68 6.79 25.85 -21.18
CA ARG A 68 7.53 25.95 -22.46
C ARG A 68 8.37 27.21 -22.80
N ASP A 69 8.42 28.26 -21.98
CA ASP A 69 9.03 29.54 -22.34
C ASP A 69 10.40 29.84 -21.72
N ASN A 70 11.00 28.95 -20.90
CA ASN A 70 12.40 29.17 -20.47
C ASN A 70 13.17 27.88 -20.10
N PRO A 71 14.12 27.41 -20.92
CA PRO A 71 14.81 26.13 -20.69
C PRO A 71 15.92 26.18 -19.62
N SER A 72 16.07 27.27 -18.85
CA SER A 72 17.22 27.47 -17.94
C SER A 72 16.87 27.69 -16.45
N GLY A 73 15.65 27.42 -15.99
CA GLY A 73 15.19 27.82 -14.64
C GLY A 73 15.14 26.75 -13.53
N ASN A 74 15.16 25.45 -13.85
CA ASN A 74 14.64 24.42 -12.94
C ASN A 74 15.46 24.12 -11.67
N ALA A 75 16.67 24.63 -11.51
CA ALA A 75 17.51 24.32 -10.35
C ALA A 75 17.21 25.18 -9.11
N THR A 76 16.42 26.25 -9.22
CA THR A 76 16.23 27.22 -8.11
C THR A 76 14.92 27.06 -7.33
N LYS A 77 13.86 26.52 -7.94
CA LYS A 77 12.52 26.45 -7.31
C LYS A 77 12.30 25.27 -6.35
N GLU A 78 13.02 24.16 -6.49
CA GLU A 78 12.90 23.02 -5.56
C GLU A 78 13.43 23.36 -4.15
N ALA A 79 14.42 24.26 -4.06
CA ALA A 79 14.94 24.75 -2.78
C ALA A 79 13.91 25.63 -2.05
N ASP A 80 13.11 26.39 -2.80
CA ASP A 80 12.10 27.29 -2.26
C ASP A 80 10.90 26.52 -1.71
N ASP A 81 10.43 25.47 -2.39
CA ASP A 81 9.32 24.62 -1.93
C ASP A 81 9.65 23.85 -0.63
N ALA A 82 10.88 23.32 -0.52
CA ALA A 82 11.36 22.68 0.70
C ALA A 82 11.51 23.68 1.85
N ALA A 83 11.91 24.92 1.57
CA ALA A 83 12.00 26.00 2.55
C ALA A 83 10.61 26.48 3.02
N ILE A 84 9.62 26.54 2.12
CA ILE A 84 8.23 26.91 2.45
C ILE A 84 7.59 25.82 3.34
N ALA A 85 7.77 24.54 3.01
CA ALA A 85 7.30 23.44 3.85
C ALA A 85 7.98 23.45 5.24
N ALA A 86 9.29 23.73 5.30
CA ALA A 86 10.01 23.86 6.56
C ALA A 86 9.54 25.09 7.38
N SER A 87 9.22 26.21 6.74
CA SER A 87 8.70 27.42 7.39
C SER A 87 7.30 27.20 7.97
N LEU A 88 6.41 26.53 7.24
CA LEU A 88 5.07 26.19 7.72
C LEU A 88 5.10 25.23 8.92
N VAL A 89 6.06 24.29 8.92
CA VAL A 89 6.31 23.40 10.06
C VAL A 89 6.89 24.18 11.25
N ALA A 90 7.81 25.11 11.02
CA ALA A 90 8.38 25.95 12.08
C ALA A 90 7.33 26.86 12.74
N ASP A 91 6.45 27.48 11.95
CA ASP A 91 5.36 28.32 12.45
C ASP A 91 4.36 27.51 13.27
N ALA A 92 4.04 26.29 12.84
CA ALA A 92 3.17 25.38 13.60
C ALA A 92 3.79 24.94 14.95
N ILE A 93 5.11 24.84 15.04
CA ILE A 93 5.84 24.47 16.28
C ILE A 93 5.93 25.64 17.26
N SER A 94 5.93 26.89 16.78
CA SER A 94 6.13 28.09 17.62
C SER A 94 4.95 28.44 18.53
N GLY A 95 3.78 27.79 18.36
CA GLY A 95 2.62 27.97 19.24
C GLY A 95 1.98 29.38 19.20
N ALA A 96 2.41 30.24 18.29
CA ALA A 96 1.72 31.49 18.00
C ALA A 96 0.38 31.14 17.33
N GLY A 97 -0.71 31.22 18.10
CA GLY A 97 -2.04 30.84 17.67
C GLY A 97 -2.39 31.40 16.29
N ALA A 98 -2.97 30.53 15.45
CA ALA A 98 -3.47 30.82 14.12
C ALA A 98 -4.43 32.02 14.13
N THR A 99 -3.88 33.21 14.07
CA THR A 99 -4.57 34.49 13.86
C THR A 99 -3.79 35.30 12.82
N ALA A 100 -3.49 34.63 11.73
CA ALA A 100 -3.20 35.26 10.45
C ALA A 100 -3.93 34.37 9.43
N SER A 101 -5.11 34.79 8.98
CA SER A 101 -5.23 35.31 7.61
C SER A 101 -3.92 35.88 7.07
N ALA A 102 -2.91 35.01 6.88
CA ALA A 102 -1.88 35.24 5.91
C ALA A 102 -2.63 35.18 4.59
N THR A 103 -2.97 36.35 4.06
CA THR A 103 -3.09 36.52 2.63
C THR A 103 -1.79 35.99 2.06
N ILE A 104 -1.87 34.74 1.60
CA ILE A 104 -0.84 34.10 0.84
C ILE A 104 -0.75 34.95 -0.43
N ASP A 105 0.10 35.97 -0.42
CA ASP A 105 0.64 36.57 -1.64
C ASP A 105 1.67 35.57 -2.23
N ALA A 106 1.30 34.29 -2.32
CA ALA A 106 1.90 33.42 -3.32
C ALA A 106 1.25 33.85 -4.62
N ASP A 107 2.05 34.11 -5.64
CA ASP A 107 1.60 34.30 -7.01
C ASP A 107 0.37 33.44 -7.29
N ASP A 108 -0.63 34.02 -7.97
CA ASP A 108 -1.80 33.36 -8.58
C ASP A 108 -1.35 32.32 -9.65
N ALA A 109 -0.42 31.44 -9.31
CA ALA A 109 0.01 30.31 -10.10
C ALA A 109 -1.12 29.29 -10.04
N GLU A 110 -1.97 29.31 -11.07
CA GLU A 110 -3.04 28.35 -11.25
C GLU A 110 -2.46 26.93 -11.21
N VAL A 111 -2.81 26.16 -10.18
CA VAL A 111 -2.38 24.77 -10.05
C VAL A 111 -3.48 23.87 -10.60
N SER A 112 -3.15 23.05 -11.59
CA SER A 112 -4.10 22.12 -12.21
C SER A 112 -3.59 20.68 -12.14
N LEU A 113 -4.53 19.74 -12.08
CA LEU A 113 -4.25 18.31 -12.14
C LEU A 113 -4.52 17.81 -13.56
N GLU A 114 -3.46 17.40 -14.24
CA GLU A 114 -3.53 16.81 -15.59
C GLU A 114 -3.62 15.29 -15.47
N VAL A 115 -4.64 14.68 -16.06
CA VAL A 115 -4.72 13.21 -16.13
C VAL A 115 -3.65 12.69 -17.07
N VAL A 116 -2.75 11.86 -16.56
CA VAL A 116 -1.67 11.22 -17.32
C VAL A 116 -2.13 9.87 -17.87
N ALA A 117 -2.78 9.06 -17.04
CA ALA A 117 -3.24 7.73 -17.41
C ALA A 117 -4.40 7.27 -16.53
N GLU A 118 -5.27 6.43 -17.11
CA GLU A 118 -6.41 5.81 -16.43
C GLU A 118 -6.45 4.31 -16.73
N PHE A 119 -6.67 3.51 -15.70
CA PHE A 119 -6.74 2.06 -15.79
C PHE A 119 -7.95 1.53 -15.03
N ASP A 120 -8.77 0.73 -15.71
CA ASP A 120 -9.85 -0.02 -15.06
C ASP A 120 -9.29 -1.33 -14.48
N LEU A 121 -9.54 -1.57 -13.20
CA LEU A 121 -9.08 -2.72 -12.43
C LEU A 121 -10.23 -3.71 -12.25
N ASN A 122 -9.90 -5.00 -12.32
CA ASN A 122 -10.84 -6.10 -12.15
C ASN A 122 -10.76 -6.66 -10.72
N GLY A 123 -11.23 -5.86 -9.76
CA GLY A 123 -11.28 -6.25 -8.35
C GLY A 123 -11.57 -5.06 -7.45
N THR A 124 -12.09 -5.33 -6.26
CA THR A 124 -12.27 -4.28 -5.24
C THR A 124 -10.95 -4.05 -4.53
N VAL A 125 -10.29 -2.94 -4.85
CA VAL A 125 -9.09 -2.51 -4.13
C VAL A 125 -9.49 -2.07 -2.72
N GLY A 126 -8.82 -2.63 -1.72
CA GLY A 126 -9.08 -2.37 -0.32
C GLY A 126 -8.06 -1.45 0.34
N SER A 127 -6.84 -1.40 -0.19
CA SER A 127 -5.81 -0.43 0.18
C SER A 127 -4.72 -0.35 -0.90
N ILE A 128 -4.02 0.78 -0.90
CA ILE A 128 -2.89 1.07 -1.77
C ILE A 128 -1.70 1.56 -0.93
N ALA A 129 -0.49 1.17 -1.32
CA ALA A 129 0.74 1.75 -0.81
C ALA A 129 1.75 1.94 -1.94
N THR A 130 2.58 2.98 -1.81
CA THR A 130 3.71 3.21 -2.71
C THR A 130 4.94 2.49 -2.18
N LEU A 131 5.48 1.56 -2.96
CA LEU A 131 6.78 0.99 -2.69
C LEU A 131 7.85 1.93 -3.26
N ARG A 132 8.55 2.61 -2.36
CA ARG A 132 9.57 3.57 -2.73
C ARG A 132 10.79 2.88 -3.32
N ARG A 133 11.42 3.58 -4.25
CA ARG A 133 12.78 3.33 -4.67
C ARG A 133 13.73 3.26 -3.45
N ARG A 134 14.54 2.21 -3.35
CA ARG A 134 15.52 2.01 -2.27
C ARG A 134 16.75 2.91 -2.45
N PHE A 135 17.34 3.38 -1.35
CA PHE A 135 18.62 4.10 -1.40
C PHE A 135 19.70 3.24 -2.08
N GLY A 136 20.49 3.84 -2.99
CA GLY A 136 21.56 3.16 -3.71
C GLY A 136 21.18 2.46 -5.04
N ALA A 137 19.89 2.19 -5.31
CA ALA A 137 19.51 1.60 -6.60
C ALA A 137 19.68 2.57 -7.81
N PRO A 138 19.39 2.18 -9.06
CA PRO A 138 19.58 3.05 -10.21
C PRO A 138 18.73 4.34 -10.16
N ARG A 139 19.27 5.44 -10.69
CA ARG A 139 18.58 6.76 -10.72
C ARG A 139 17.29 6.73 -11.53
N GLU A 140 17.20 5.83 -12.50
CA GLU A 140 16.03 5.66 -13.36
C GLU A 140 14.92 4.80 -12.74
N GLN A 141 15.16 4.24 -11.54
CA GLN A 141 14.17 3.39 -10.90
C GLN A 141 12.95 4.20 -10.45
N ARG A 142 11.77 3.77 -10.89
CA ARG A 142 10.47 4.34 -10.50
C ARG A 142 9.91 3.67 -9.25
N ASP A 143 8.98 4.35 -8.59
CA ASP A 143 8.20 3.75 -7.53
C ASP A 143 7.22 2.71 -8.11
N ALA A 144 6.93 1.66 -7.34
CA ALA A 144 5.87 0.70 -7.67
C ALA A 144 4.65 0.92 -6.78
N LEU A 145 3.48 0.48 -7.26
CA LEU A 145 2.25 0.53 -6.48
C LEU A 145 1.89 -0.87 -6.01
N LEU A 146 1.52 -0.95 -4.74
CA LEU A 146 1.04 -2.16 -4.09
C LEU A 146 -0.47 -2.03 -3.94
N LEU A 147 -1.23 -2.87 -4.65
CA LEU A 147 -2.68 -2.85 -4.67
C LEU A 147 -3.21 -4.06 -3.91
N ALA A 148 -3.68 -3.86 -2.68
CA ALA A 148 -4.27 -4.92 -1.89
C ALA A 148 -5.75 -5.06 -2.27
N VAL A 149 -6.14 -6.25 -2.71
CA VAL A 149 -7.51 -6.54 -3.14
C VAL A 149 -8.25 -7.25 -2.01
N ARG A 150 -9.56 -7.00 -1.90
CA ARG A 150 -10.42 -7.44 -0.79
C ARG A 150 -10.31 -8.92 -0.44
N GLU A 151 -10.00 -9.78 -1.41
CA GLU A 151 -9.93 -11.23 -1.26
C GLU A 151 -8.57 -11.73 -0.72
N SER A 152 -7.84 -10.94 0.07
CA SER A 152 -6.50 -11.32 0.57
C SER A 152 -5.50 -11.59 -0.57
N LYS A 153 -5.56 -10.76 -1.61
CA LYS A 153 -4.63 -10.74 -2.74
C LYS A 153 -3.86 -9.42 -2.76
N LEU A 154 -2.68 -9.44 -3.37
CA LEU A 154 -1.88 -8.26 -3.64
C LEU A 154 -1.37 -8.31 -5.08
N SER A 155 -1.51 -7.19 -5.78
CA SER A 155 -0.86 -6.96 -7.07
C SER A 155 0.19 -5.87 -6.92
N VAL A 156 1.41 -6.16 -7.33
CA VAL A 156 2.48 -5.15 -7.46
C VAL A 156 2.51 -4.71 -8.90
N VAL A 157 2.28 -3.42 -9.12
CA VAL A 157 2.15 -2.86 -10.47
C VAL A 157 3.16 -1.76 -10.71
N GLU A 158 3.64 -1.72 -11.95
CA GLU A 158 4.58 -0.74 -12.46
C GLU A 158 4.03 -0.07 -13.72
N PHE A 159 4.47 1.16 -13.98
CA PHE A 159 4.15 1.85 -15.22
C PHE A 159 5.21 1.55 -16.27
N ASP A 160 4.79 1.05 -17.43
CA ASP A 160 5.65 0.92 -18.60
C ASP A 160 5.51 2.17 -19.50
N PRO A 161 6.53 3.04 -19.57
CA PRO A 161 6.47 4.26 -20.37
C PRO A 161 6.49 3.97 -21.87
N SER A 162 6.96 2.80 -22.32
CA SER A 162 7.04 2.47 -23.75
C SER A 162 5.67 2.14 -24.35
N THR A 163 4.81 1.50 -23.56
CA THR A 163 3.45 1.12 -23.95
C THR A 163 2.38 2.01 -23.31
N LEU A 164 2.77 2.92 -22.42
CA LEU A 164 1.89 3.74 -21.59
C LEU A 164 0.85 2.89 -20.84
N SER A 165 1.27 1.70 -20.40
CA SER A 165 0.39 0.70 -19.81
C SER A 165 0.80 0.32 -18.39
N LEU A 166 -0.15 -0.29 -17.69
CA LEU A 166 0.06 -0.82 -16.35
C LEU A 166 0.53 -2.27 -16.46
N VAL A 167 1.74 -2.56 -15.98
CA VAL A 167 2.31 -3.90 -15.96
C VAL A 167 2.27 -4.45 -14.55
N CYS A 168 1.84 -5.71 -14.40
CA CYS A 168 1.88 -6.40 -13.12
C CYS A 168 3.21 -7.13 -12.98
N SER A 169 4.06 -6.66 -12.06
CA SER A 169 5.38 -7.24 -11.81
C SER A 169 5.32 -8.44 -10.85
N SER A 170 4.35 -8.47 -9.93
CA SER A 170 4.15 -9.60 -9.01
C SER A 170 2.70 -9.75 -8.57
N LEU A 171 2.26 -11.00 -8.35
CA LEU A 171 0.95 -11.36 -7.82
C LEU A 171 1.11 -12.26 -6.59
N HIS A 172 0.40 -11.93 -5.52
CA HIS A 172 0.38 -12.72 -4.29
C HIS A 172 -1.06 -13.03 -3.91
N SER A 173 -1.33 -14.30 -3.59
CA SER A 173 -2.62 -14.75 -3.06
C SER A 173 -2.40 -15.47 -1.74
N TRP A 174 -3.14 -15.04 -0.71
CA TRP A 174 -3.17 -15.70 0.61
C TRP A 174 -4.55 -16.26 0.94
N GLU A 175 -5.35 -16.51 -0.08
CA GLU A 175 -6.64 -17.18 0.05
C GLU A 175 -6.47 -18.63 0.50
N THR A 176 -7.38 -19.10 1.34
CA THR A 176 -7.50 -20.55 1.57
C THR A 176 -8.10 -21.20 0.33
N PRO A 177 -7.42 -22.22 -0.25
CA PRO A 177 -7.93 -22.90 -1.43
C PRO A 177 -9.34 -23.48 -1.21
N PRO A 178 -10.22 -23.43 -2.23
CA PRO A 178 -11.50 -24.09 -2.14
C PRO A 178 -11.31 -25.60 -1.90
N GLY A 179 -12.09 -26.17 -0.97
CA GLY A 179 -12.02 -27.59 -0.62
C GLY A 179 -11.00 -27.96 0.46
N ALA A 180 -10.09 -27.06 0.86
CA ALA A 180 -9.07 -27.34 1.88
C ALA A 180 -9.60 -27.48 3.33
N GLY A 181 -10.92 -27.38 3.54
CA GLY A 181 -11.53 -27.30 4.87
C GLY A 181 -11.24 -25.95 5.55
N GLY A 182 -12.26 -25.35 6.17
CA GLY A 182 -12.14 -24.03 6.78
C GLY A 182 -13.50 -23.39 7.05
N VAL A 183 -13.49 -22.17 7.59
CA VAL A 183 -14.70 -21.39 7.92
C VAL A 183 -15.65 -21.31 6.70
N PRO A 184 -16.98 -21.41 6.89
CA PRO A 184 -17.96 -21.29 5.79
C PRO A 184 -17.73 -20.03 4.96
N SER A 185 -18.02 -20.08 3.66
CA SER A 185 -17.70 -19.04 2.66
C SER A 185 -18.00 -17.59 3.09
N ALA A 186 -19.08 -17.36 3.85
CA ALA A 186 -19.45 -16.04 4.36
C ALA A 186 -18.48 -15.44 5.40
N LEU A 187 -17.60 -16.25 6.00
CA LEU A 187 -16.56 -15.85 6.96
C LEU A 187 -15.14 -15.86 6.36
N ARG A 188 -15.01 -16.19 5.08
CA ARG A 188 -13.70 -16.15 4.38
C ARG A 188 -13.24 -14.73 4.12
N LEU A 189 -14.18 -13.81 3.88
CA LEU A 189 -13.87 -12.40 3.68
C LEU A 189 -13.86 -11.69 5.04
N ALA A 190 -12.74 -11.04 5.34
CA ALA A 190 -12.64 -10.21 6.53
C ALA A 190 -13.67 -9.06 6.45
N PRO A 191 -14.24 -8.62 7.59
CA PRO A 191 -15.13 -7.45 7.62
C PRO A 191 -14.43 -6.21 7.06
N THR A 192 -13.14 -6.07 7.37
CA THR A 192 -12.28 -4.99 6.89
C THR A 192 -11.33 -5.52 5.80
N PRO A 193 -11.09 -4.76 4.72
CA PRO A 193 -10.20 -5.19 3.64
C PRO A 193 -8.75 -5.34 4.13
N PRO A 194 -7.88 -6.08 3.42
CA PRO A 194 -6.45 -6.10 3.70
C PRO A 194 -5.86 -4.69 3.66
N VAL A 195 -4.90 -4.42 4.55
CA VAL A 195 -4.19 -3.13 4.62
C VAL A 195 -2.74 -3.36 4.22
N VAL A 196 -2.32 -2.77 3.11
CA VAL A 196 -0.92 -2.75 2.69
C VAL A 196 -0.22 -1.50 3.21
N VAL A 197 1.00 -1.68 3.70
CA VAL A 197 1.91 -0.62 4.11
C VAL A 197 3.30 -0.92 3.58
N ALA A 198 4.06 0.12 3.25
CA ALA A 198 5.43 0.01 2.77
C ALA A 198 6.39 0.73 3.73
N ASP A 199 7.60 0.20 3.85
CA ASP A 199 8.68 0.84 4.59
C ASP A 199 9.07 2.16 3.89
N PRO A 200 9.25 3.27 4.62
CA PRO A 200 9.60 4.56 4.03
C PRO A 200 10.89 4.55 3.21
N GLU A 201 11.83 3.68 3.56
CA GLU A 201 13.11 3.53 2.86
C GLU A 201 13.06 2.48 1.73
N GLY A 202 11.88 1.89 1.48
CA GLY A 202 11.67 0.93 0.40
C GLY A 202 12.38 -0.41 0.62
N ARG A 203 12.62 -0.84 1.87
CA ARG A 203 13.29 -2.13 2.19
C ARG A 203 12.32 -3.33 2.18
N CYS A 204 11.06 -3.10 2.54
CA CYS A 204 10.03 -4.12 2.51
C CYS A 204 8.63 -3.50 2.49
N ALA A 205 7.63 -4.35 2.26
CA ALA A 205 6.24 -4.04 2.47
C ALA A 205 5.56 -5.12 3.31
N ALA A 206 4.42 -4.78 3.90
CA ALA A 206 3.63 -5.69 4.70
C ALA A 206 2.15 -5.56 4.34
N VAL A 207 1.44 -6.68 4.31
CA VAL A 207 -0.01 -6.74 4.16
C VAL A 207 -0.61 -7.36 5.41
N LEU A 208 -1.47 -6.60 6.08
CA LEU A 208 -2.23 -7.07 7.22
C LEU A 208 -3.46 -7.86 6.75
N LEU A 209 -3.46 -9.15 7.06
CA LEU A 209 -4.50 -10.10 6.71
C LEU A 209 -5.35 -10.43 7.95
N ARG A 210 -6.65 -10.16 7.87
CA ARG A 210 -7.62 -10.37 8.95
C ARG A 210 -8.70 -11.41 8.60
N ALA A 211 -8.51 -12.12 7.49
CA ALA A 211 -9.42 -13.16 7.05
C ALA A 211 -9.36 -14.37 8.00
N GLU A 212 -10.46 -15.14 8.03
CA GLU A 212 -10.52 -16.47 8.65
C GLU A 212 -10.32 -16.49 10.18
N GLY A 213 -10.60 -15.37 10.86
CA GLY A 213 -10.53 -15.26 12.32
C GLY A 213 -9.11 -15.17 12.89
N GLY A 214 -8.09 -15.14 12.04
CA GLY A 214 -6.70 -14.92 12.42
C GLY A 214 -6.23 -13.48 12.17
N THR A 215 -5.13 -13.10 12.81
CA THR A 215 -4.36 -11.90 12.45
C THR A 215 -3.01 -12.36 11.92
N ARG A 216 -2.84 -12.29 10.59
CA ARG A 216 -1.63 -12.69 9.88
C ARG A 216 -1.01 -11.46 9.22
N LEU A 217 0.30 -11.48 9.08
CA LEU A 217 1.06 -10.44 8.41
C LEU A 217 1.83 -11.07 7.26
N ALA A 218 1.52 -10.71 6.02
CA ALA A 218 2.32 -11.11 4.88
C ALA A 218 3.43 -10.08 4.67
N LEU A 219 4.68 -10.52 4.69
CA LEU A 219 5.85 -9.68 4.50
C LEU A 219 6.42 -9.88 3.09
N LEU A 220 6.76 -8.76 2.46
CA LEU A 220 7.30 -8.69 1.10
C LEU A 220 8.67 -8.00 1.15
N PRO A 221 9.77 -8.77 1.20
CA PRO A 221 11.09 -8.20 1.00
C PRO A 221 11.18 -7.51 -0.36
N THR A 222 11.87 -6.37 -0.45
CA THR A 222 12.19 -5.80 -1.75
C THR A 222 13.41 -6.46 -2.38
N VAL A 223 13.50 -6.41 -3.69
CA VAL A 223 14.72 -6.76 -4.43
C VAL A 223 15.83 -5.77 -4.06
N GLU A 224 17.05 -6.26 -3.88
CA GLU A 224 18.16 -5.38 -3.53
C GLU A 224 18.63 -4.55 -4.71
N ALA A 225 19.27 -3.41 -4.43
CA ALA A 225 19.76 -2.51 -5.47
C ALA A 225 20.78 -3.19 -6.40
N ASP A 226 21.62 -4.06 -5.84
CA ASP A 226 22.70 -4.73 -6.56
C ASP A 226 22.19 -5.91 -7.43
N GLU A 227 21.02 -6.46 -7.10
CA GLU A 227 20.33 -7.48 -7.91
C GLU A 227 19.58 -6.85 -9.10
N PHE A 228 19.45 -5.52 -9.13
CA PHE A 228 18.73 -4.79 -10.16
C PHE A 228 19.63 -4.60 -11.40
N GLY A 229 19.47 -5.45 -12.41
CA GLY A 229 20.27 -5.45 -13.64
C GLY A 229 21.37 -6.53 -13.69
N GLY A 230 21.44 -7.37 -12.66
CA GLY A 230 22.15 -8.66 -12.70
C GLY A 230 21.39 -9.67 -13.55
N ASP A 231 22.13 -10.56 -14.22
CA ASP A 231 21.55 -11.67 -14.96
C ASP A 231 20.69 -12.51 -14.00
N VAL A 232 19.48 -12.89 -14.41
CA VAL A 232 18.62 -13.76 -13.61
C VAL A 232 19.33 -15.10 -13.48
N ASP A 233 19.57 -15.55 -12.25
CA ASP A 233 20.19 -16.86 -12.01
C ASP A 233 19.42 -17.94 -12.81
N GLU A 234 20.14 -18.85 -13.46
CA GLU A 234 19.57 -19.90 -14.32
C GLU A 234 18.51 -20.77 -13.60
N GLU A 235 18.51 -20.77 -12.26
CA GLU A 235 17.51 -21.44 -11.42
C GLU A 235 16.18 -20.68 -11.31
N GLU A 236 16.18 -19.34 -11.29
CA GLU A 236 14.95 -18.53 -11.35
C GLU A 236 14.33 -18.58 -12.76
N GLU A 237 15.15 -18.57 -13.82
CA GLU A 237 14.64 -18.76 -15.19
C GLU A 237 13.98 -20.13 -15.38
N LYS A 238 14.53 -21.20 -14.81
CA LYS A 238 13.92 -22.55 -14.88
C LYS A 238 12.60 -22.60 -14.13
N ASN A 239 12.48 -21.99 -12.96
CA ASN A 239 11.22 -21.93 -12.22
C ASN A 239 10.12 -21.16 -12.97
N LEU A 240 10.49 -20.10 -13.70
CA LEU A 240 9.56 -19.34 -14.57
C LEU A 240 9.16 -20.10 -15.84
N ARG A 241 10.01 -20.99 -16.37
CA ARG A 241 9.68 -21.84 -17.54
C ARG A 241 8.75 -23.00 -17.16
N VAL A 242 8.94 -23.60 -15.98
CA VAL A 242 8.10 -24.71 -15.50
C VAL A 242 6.64 -24.31 -15.30
N GLU A 243 6.34 -23.04 -15.01
CA GLU A 243 4.95 -22.56 -14.91
C GLU A 243 4.28 -22.31 -16.27
N LYS A 244 5.05 -22.05 -17.35
CA LYS A 244 4.50 -21.83 -18.69
C LYS A 244 4.16 -23.11 -19.44
N ASP A 245 4.81 -24.23 -19.12
CA ASP A 245 4.60 -25.49 -19.82
C ASP A 245 3.27 -26.18 -19.48
N ASN A 246 2.50 -25.66 -18.51
CA ASN A 246 1.21 -26.23 -18.13
C ASN A 246 0.00 -25.65 -18.90
N ASP A 247 0.17 -24.59 -19.71
CA ASP A 247 -0.94 -23.89 -20.40
C ASP A 247 -0.64 -23.55 -21.88
N ALA A 248 0.04 -24.42 -22.62
CA ALA A 248 0.18 -24.25 -24.07
C ALA A 248 -0.09 -25.55 -24.86
N MET A 249 -1.18 -25.53 -25.63
CA MET A 249 -1.41 -26.44 -26.76
C MET A 249 -0.41 -26.11 -27.88
N ASP A 250 0.28 -27.13 -28.38
CA ASP A 250 1.26 -27.06 -29.47
C ASP A 250 0.75 -26.34 -30.72
N VAL A 251 1.49 -25.31 -31.17
CA VAL A 251 1.47 -24.85 -32.57
C VAL A 251 2.93 -24.68 -33.03
N ASP A 252 3.26 -25.45 -34.07
CA ASP A 252 4.57 -25.61 -34.70
C ASP A 252 5.00 -24.42 -35.57
N GLY A 253 6.32 -24.19 -35.65
CA GLY A 253 7.01 -23.61 -36.82
C GLY A 253 7.52 -22.15 -36.75
N GLY A 254 8.85 -21.96 -36.74
CA GLY A 254 9.49 -20.70 -37.19
C GLY A 254 10.91 -20.44 -36.67
N ASP A 255 11.90 -20.63 -37.54
CA ASP A 255 13.36 -20.55 -37.36
C ASP A 255 13.93 -19.10 -37.33
N GLY A 256 14.86 -18.85 -36.40
CA GLY A 256 16.14 -18.13 -36.60
C GLY A 256 16.17 -16.61 -36.89
N SER A 257 16.40 -15.80 -35.85
CA SER A 257 17.33 -14.65 -35.91
C SER A 257 17.74 -14.20 -34.50
N GLU A 258 18.92 -14.64 -34.07
CA GLU A 258 19.55 -14.28 -32.78
C GLU A 258 20.11 -12.85 -32.82
N GLY A 259 19.29 -11.88 -32.44
CA GLY A 259 19.78 -10.61 -31.91
C GLY A 259 20.05 -10.76 -30.42
N LYS A 260 21.33 -10.74 -30.00
CA LYS A 260 21.76 -10.61 -28.58
C LYS A 260 21.36 -9.25 -28.01
N GLY A 261 20.06 -9.03 -27.83
CA GLY A 261 19.51 -7.99 -26.98
C GLY A 261 19.44 -8.55 -25.56
N ARG A 262 20.24 -8.00 -24.65
CA ARG A 262 20.22 -8.29 -23.22
C ARG A 262 18.83 -7.97 -22.66
N ARG A 263 17.96 -8.97 -22.58
CA ARG A 263 16.60 -8.84 -22.02
C ARG A 263 16.71 -8.74 -20.51
N THR A 264 16.69 -7.53 -19.97
CA THR A 264 16.46 -7.33 -18.53
C THR A 264 15.05 -7.85 -18.22
N LEU A 265 14.96 -9.01 -17.57
CA LEU A 265 13.69 -9.67 -17.22
C LEU A 265 12.87 -8.89 -16.18
N ARG A 266 13.46 -7.88 -15.53
CA ARG A 266 12.82 -7.05 -14.50
C ARG A 266 12.61 -5.64 -15.03
N GLY A 267 11.40 -5.12 -14.84
CA GLY A 267 11.05 -3.75 -15.19
C GLY A 267 11.86 -2.71 -14.42
N THR A 268 11.76 -1.44 -14.81
CA THR A 268 12.54 -0.33 -14.24
C THR A 268 11.92 0.25 -12.96
N ALA A 269 11.00 -0.45 -12.29
CA ALA A 269 10.39 0.00 -11.04
C ALA A 269 10.89 -0.79 -9.81
N ALA A 270 10.55 -0.32 -8.60
CA ALA A 270 10.77 -1.07 -7.37
C ALA A 270 10.06 -2.44 -7.42
N ALA A 271 10.76 -3.51 -7.05
CA ALA A 271 10.26 -4.87 -7.14
C ALA A 271 10.31 -5.59 -5.79
N VAL A 272 9.48 -6.61 -5.64
CA VAL A 272 9.40 -7.45 -4.43
C VAL A 272 9.91 -8.86 -4.70
N LYS A 273 10.45 -9.51 -3.67
CA LYS A 273 10.80 -10.94 -3.62
C LYS A 273 9.60 -11.77 -3.18
N LYS A 274 9.78 -13.09 -3.10
CA LYS A 274 8.73 -14.01 -2.62
C LYS A 274 8.27 -13.63 -1.20
N SER A 275 6.96 -13.43 -1.06
CA SER A 275 6.35 -13.12 0.23
C SER A 275 6.32 -14.33 1.17
N TYR A 276 6.36 -14.09 2.47
CA TYR A 276 6.06 -15.09 3.51
C TYR A 276 5.08 -14.54 4.54
N VAL A 277 4.39 -15.43 5.24
CA VAL A 277 3.32 -15.08 6.17
C VAL A 277 3.73 -15.39 7.60
N VAL A 278 3.53 -14.42 8.47
CA VAL A 278 3.83 -14.46 9.90
C VAL A 278 2.51 -14.51 10.67
N ASP A 279 2.38 -15.43 11.62
CA ASP A 279 1.23 -15.48 12.53
C ASP A 279 1.53 -14.62 13.76
N LEU A 280 0.98 -13.40 13.79
CA LEU A 280 1.22 -12.42 14.83
C LEU A 280 0.77 -12.91 16.22
N VAL A 281 -0.24 -13.78 16.28
CA VAL A 281 -0.75 -14.32 17.55
C VAL A 281 0.23 -15.34 18.11
N ARG A 282 0.69 -16.27 17.27
CA ARG A 282 1.58 -17.36 17.69
C ARG A 282 2.99 -16.87 17.99
N GLU A 283 3.52 -16.00 17.16
CA GLU A 283 4.92 -15.58 17.24
C GLU A 283 5.14 -14.42 18.22
N MET A 284 4.17 -13.51 18.35
CA MET A 284 4.36 -12.25 19.08
C MET A 284 3.26 -11.95 20.10
N GLY A 285 2.25 -12.82 20.24
CA GLY A 285 1.13 -12.62 21.16
C GLY A 285 0.27 -11.40 20.81
N VAL A 286 0.32 -10.92 19.57
CA VAL A 286 -0.42 -9.75 19.09
C VAL A 286 -1.77 -10.19 18.53
N ARG A 287 -2.87 -9.65 19.07
CA ARG A 287 -4.24 -10.08 18.75
C ARG A 287 -5.08 -8.86 18.36
N TYR A 288 -6.11 -9.07 17.55
CA TYR A 288 -7.10 -8.03 17.21
C TYR A 288 -6.46 -6.73 16.68
N VAL A 289 -5.57 -6.86 15.69
CA VAL A 289 -4.88 -5.70 15.11
C VAL A 289 -5.88 -4.76 14.42
N ARG A 290 -5.84 -3.49 14.80
CA ARG A 290 -6.64 -2.42 14.23
C ARG A 290 -5.94 -1.80 13.03
N ASP A 291 -4.69 -1.38 13.21
CA ASP A 291 -3.92 -0.68 12.18
C ASP A 291 -2.42 -0.93 12.33
N VAL A 292 -1.68 -0.67 11.25
CA VAL A 292 -0.23 -0.86 11.17
C VAL A 292 0.43 0.29 10.41
N CYS A 293 1.66 0.63 10.76
CA CYS A 293 2.48 1.56 9.97
C CYS A 293 3.97 1.27 10.18
N PHE A 294 4.81 1.53 9.19
CA PHE A 294 6.26 1.48 9.36
C PHE A 294 6.78 2.77 9.98
N LEU A 295 7.76 2.66 10.90
CA LEU A 295 8.39 3.82 11.55
C LEU A 295 9.61 4.30 10.77
N HIS A 296 9.88 5.60 10.85
CA HIS A 296 11.06 6.22 10.25
C HIS A 296 12.28 6.18 11.19
N GLY A 297 13.49 6.24 10.63
CA GLY A 297 14.73 6.45 11.38
C GLY A 297 15.33 5.21 12.03
N TYR A 298 14.77 4.02 11.80
CA TYR A 298 15.32 2.75 12.27
C TYR A 298 16.20 2.08 11.20
N GLY A 299 17.35 1.54 11.62
CA GLY A 299 18.31 0.88 10.72
C GLY A 299 17.78 -0.43 10.10
N GLU A 300 16.88 -1.13 10.81
CA GLU A 300 16.05 -2.21 10.26
C GLU A 300 14.60 -1.71 10.10
N PRO A 301 13.79 -2.26 9.18
CA PRO A 301 12.41 -1.86 9.03
C PRO A 301 11.60 -2.25 10.27
N VAL A 302 11.04 -1.25 10.95
CA VAL A 302 10.24 -1.44 12.16
C VAL A 302 8.77 -1.20 11.84
N LEU A 303 7.95 -2.22 12.08
CA LEU A 303 6.49 -2.14 11.94
C LEU A 303 5.86 -1.88 13.30
N LEU A 304 5.16 -0.76 13.43
CA LEU A 304 4.31 -0.45 14.57
C LEU A 304 2.91 -1.03 14.35
N VAL A 305 2.42 -1.74 15.36
CA VAL A 305 1.13 -2.42 15.32
C VAL A 305 0.24 -1.93 16.46
N LEU A 306 -0.91 -1.36 16.10
CA LEU A 306 -1.98 -1.01 17.03
C LEU A 306 -2.93 -2.18 17.17
N HIS A 307 -3.04 -2.72 18.38
CA HIS A 307 -3.79 -3.94 18.63
C HIS A 307 -4.45 -3.91 20.00
N GLU A 308 -5.41 -4.80 20.21
CA GLU A 308 -6.21 -4.82 21.43
C GLU A 308 -5.97 -6.14 22.15
N GLU A 309 -5.70 -6.11 23.45
CA GLU A 309 -5.54 -7.36 24.21
C GLU A 309 -6.88 -8.06 24.39
N ARG A 310 -7.91 -7.26 24.71
CA ARG A 310 -9.27 -7.72 24.97
C ARG A 310 -10.25 -6.76 24.34
N LEU A 311 -11.05 -7.26 23.40
CA LEU A 311 -12.09 -6.48 22.73
C LEU A 311 -13.05 -5.84 23.75
N THR A 312 -13.20 -4.52 23.64
CA THR A 312 -14.24 -3.73 24.33
C THR A 312 -14.99 -2.85 23.32
N TRP A 313 -16.00 -2.13 23.81
CA TRP A 313 -16.77 -1.16 23.04
C TRP A 313 -17.31 -0.06 23.96
N ALA A 314 -17.72 1.06 23.39
CA ALA A 314 -18.03 2.27 24.14
C ALA A 314 -19.00 2.07 25.32
N ALA A 315 -20.05 1.25 25.19
CA ALA A 315 -21.00 1.05 26.30
C ALA A 315 -20.45 0.18 27.45
N ARG A 316 -19.29 -0.47 27.25
CA ARG A 316 -18.57 -1.21 28.31
C ARG A 316 -17.35 -0.45 28.81
N ALA A 317 -17.13 0.79 28.38
CA ALA A 317 -15.98 1.58 28.79
C ALA A 317 -15.88 1.76 30.32
N THR A 318 -17.01 1.79 31.03
CA THR A 318 -17.04 1.85 32.50
C THR A 318 -16.56 0.58 33.20
N LEU A 319 -16.59 -0.56 32.50
CA LEU A 319 -16.16 -1.87 33.03
C LEU A 319 -14.76 -2.24 32.54
N VAL A 320 -14.46 -1.90 31.29
CA VAL A 320 -13.23 -2.27 30.60
C VAL A 320 -12.83 -1.09 29.70
N ASN A 321 -11.87 -0.31 30.16
CA ASN A 321 -11.21 0.77 29.44
C ASN A 321 -9.75 0.39 29.13
N ASP A 322 -9.08 1.25 28.39
CA ASP A 322 -7.64 1.24 28.17
C ASP A 322 -7.07 -0.12 27.70
N THR A 323 -7.77 -0.76 26.78
CA THR A 323 -7.47 -2.11 26.27
C THR A 323 -6.46 -2.13 25.13
N MET A 324 -6.18 -0.96 24.53
CA MET A 324 -5.31 -0.87 23.37
C MET A 324 -3.84 -0.95 23.77
N ARG A 325 -3.05 -1.50 22.84
CA ARG A 325 -1.62 -1.67 22.96
C ARG A 325 -0.94 -1.34 21.64
N LEU A 326 0.26 -0.79 21.75
CA LEU A 326 1.21 -0.68 20.66
C LEU A 326 2.29 -1.73 20.82
N SER A 327 2.66 -2.38 19.73
CA SER A 327 3.86 -3.21 19.65
C SER A 327 4.69 -2.75 18.46
N ALA A 328 5.93 -2.34 18.70
CA ALA A 328 6.90 -2.09 17.65
C ALA A 328 7.72 -3.36 17.39
N ILE A 329 7.74 -3.81 16.14
CA ILE A 329 8.34 -5.07 15.72
C ILE A 329 9.48 -4.74 14.74
N SER A 330 10.72 -5.06 15.10
CA SER A 330 11.82 -5.04 14.13
C SER A 330 11.72 -6.26 13.23
N LEU A 331 11.80 -6.02 11.92
CA LEU A 331 11.70 -7.04 10.89
C LEU A 331 13.06 -7.21 10.21
N ASN A 332 13.73 -8.32 10.51
CA ASN A 332 14.84 -8.77 9.70
C ASN A 332 14.28 -9.68 8.60
N VAL A 333 14.08 -9.09 7.42
CA VAL A 333 13.33 -9.75 6.35
C VAL A 333 14.14 -10.85 5.68
N ASP A 334 15.46 -10.70 5.61
CA ASP A 334 16.39 -11.66 5.02
C ASP A 334 16.53 -12.91 5.88
N ALA A 335 16.75 -12.73 7.19
CA ALA A 335 16.82 -13.84 8.15
C ALA A 335 15.43 -14.36 8.57
N ARG A 336 14.34 -13.74 8.10
CA ARG A 336 12.96 -14.01 8.51
C ARG A 336 12.79 -14.07 10.03
N LYS A 337 13.41 -13.10 10.70
CA LYS A 337 13.40 -12.98 12.16
C LYS A 337 12.63 -11.74 12.56
N HIS A 338 11.74 -11.89 13.52
CA HIS A 338 10.86 -10.83 14.01
C HIS A 338 11.05 -10.68 15.50
N THR A 339 11.27 -9.46 15.97
CA THR A 339 11.47 -9.20 17.39
C THR A 339 10.69 -7.97 17.83
N VAL A 340 10.01 -8.07 18.97
CA VAL A 340 9.30 -6.92 19.54
C VAL A 340 10.31 -6.08 20.32
N ILE A 341 10.57 -4.86 19.84
CA ILE A 341 11.58 -3.96 20.43
C ILE A 341 11.03 -3.17 21.62
N TRP A 342 9.77 -2.74 21.55
CA TRP A 342 9.08 -2.07 22.64
C TRP A 342 7.56 -2.24 22.52
N ARG A 343 6.88 -2.06 23.64
CA ARG A 343 5.42 -2.05 23.72
C ARG A 343 4.93 -0.90 24.59
N ARG A 344 3.76 -0.35 24.24
CA ARG A 344 2.98 0.52 25.11
C ARG A 344 1.64 -0.14 25.37
N SER A 345 1.18 -0.06 26.60
CA SER A 345 -0.10 -0.62 27.04
C SER A 345 -0.93 0.45 27.74
N ALA A 346 -2.19 0.13 28.03
CA ALA A 346 -3.13 1.07 28.64
C ALA A 346 -3.42 2.29 27.74
N LEU A 347 -3.47 2.08 26.42
CA LEU A 347 -3.95 3.10 25.50
C LEU A 347 -5.47 3.09 25.45
N PRO A 348 -6.13 4.24 25.23
CA PRO A 348 -7.58 4.33 25.16
C PRO A 348 -8.17 3.33 24.18
N HIS A 349 -9.24 2.64 24.59
CA HIS A 349 -9.92 1.64 23.76
C HIS A 349 -10.46 2.18 22.42
N SER A 350 -10.60 3.51 22.31
CA SER A 350 -11.10 4.24 21.14
C SER A 350 -10.02 4.56 20.10
N CYS A 351 -8.75 4.16 20.30
CA CYS A 351 -7.70 4.27 19.28
C CYS A 351 -8.04 3.45 18.03
N TYR A 352 -7.86 4.03 16.83
CA TYR A 352 -8.30 3.39 15.58
C TYR A 352 -7.34 3.50 14.39
N ARG A 353 -6.36 4.41 14.40
CA ARG A 353 -5.44 4.63 13.26
C ARG A 353 -4.05 5.01 13.75
N LEU A 354 -3.05 4.61 12.97
CA LEU A 354 -1.66 5.03 13.14
C LEU A 354 -1.20 5.92 11.98
N THR A 355 -0.32 6.87 12.29
CA THR A 355 0.38 7.68 11.28
C THR A 355 1.82 7.85 11.72
N ALA A 356 2.74 7.26 10.96
CA ALA A 356 4.16 7.36 11.26
C ALA A 356 4.65 8.80 11.06
N MET A 357 5.45 9.29 12.00
CA MET A 357 6.02 10.62 11.91
C MET A 357 7.40 10.57 11.25
N PRO A 358 7.67 11.45 10.27
CA PRO A 358 8.99 11.54 9.66
C PRO A 358 10.02 12.09 10.65
N ALA A 359 11.29 12.01 10.28
CA ALA A 359 12.35 12.72 10.99
C ALA A 359 12.11 14.25 10.96
N PRO A 360 12.46 14.99 12.02
CA PRO A 360 13.21 14.56 13.20
C PRO A 360 12.34 14.05 14.37
N LEU A 361 11.01 14.19 14.30
CA LEU A 361 10.11 13.84 15.42
C LEU A 361 10.11 12.33 15.71
N GLY A 362 10.04 11.51 14.66
CA GLY A 362 9.99 10.05 14.78
C GLY A 362 8.79 9.52 15.58
N GLY A 363 8.74 8.20 15.74
CA GLY A 363 7.60 7.52 16.35
C GLY A 363 6.34 7.59 15.47
N ALA A 364 5.17 7.56 16.10
CA ALA A 364 3.89 7.64 15.40
C ALA A 364 2.86 8.41 16.21
N ILE A 365 1.92 9.03 15.49
CA ILE A 365 0.68 9.54 16.03
C ILE A 365 -0.35 8.40 16.04
N VAL A 366 -0.98 8.19 17.19
CA VAL A 366 -2.13 7.33 17.38
C VAL A 366 -3.38 8.20 17.42
N LEU A 367 -4.27 7.98 16.45
CA LEU A 367 -5.57 8.65 16.42
C LEU A 367 -6.57 7.88 17.26
N SER A 368 -7.25 8.59 18.14
CA SER A 368 -8.38 8.12 18.92
C SER A 368 -9.55 9.08 18.76
N GLN A 369 -10.76 8.67 19.17
CA GLN A 369 -11.95 9.52 19.14
C GLN A 369 -11.81 10.75 20.05
N ASN A 370 -11.13 10.60 21.19
CA ASN A 370 -11.05 11.64 22.23
C ASN A 370 -9.63 12.14 22.47
N PHE A 371 -8.63 11.42 21.97
CA PHE A 371 -7.22 11.74 22.21
C PHE A 371 -6.43 11.72 20.91
N LEU A 372 -5.42 12.57 20.84
CA LEU A 372 -4.33 12.48 19.89
C LEU A 372 -3.06 12.12 20.67
N LEU A 373 -2.50 10.94 20.45
CA LEU A 373 -1.32 10.49 21.17
C LEU A 373 -0.11 10.48 20.26
N HIS A 374 1.01 11.04 20.68
CA HIS A 374 2.31 10.85 20.06
C HIS A 374 3.08 9.82 20.88
N GLU A 375 3.44 8.72 20.23
CA GLU A 375 4.11 7.60 20.86
C GLU A 375 5.43 7.31 20.14
N SER A 376 6.53 7.36 20.88
CA SER A 376 7.83 6.91 20.46
C SER A 376 8.41 5.92 21.48
N GLN A 377 9.59 5.38 21.17
CA GLN A 377 10.28 4.47 22.08
C GLN A 377 10.59 5.12 23.44
N GLU A 378 10.89 6.41 23.44
CA GLU A 378 11.34 7.14 24.64
C GLU A 378 10.27 8.10 25.16
N SER A 379 9.50 8.73 24.27
CA SER A 379 8.49 9.72 24.60
C SER A 379 7.06 9.18 24.43
N SER A 380 6.15 9.69 25.26
CA SER A 380 4.71 9.55 25.10
C SER A 380 4.09 10.89 25.47
N ALA A 381 3.24 11.42 24.60
CA ALA A 381 2.50 12.66 24.83
C ALA A 381 1.06 12.47 24.36
N ALA A 382 0.10 13.03 25.08
CA ALA A 382 -1.31 12.92 24.75
C ALA A 382 -1.97 14.30 24.78
N LEU A 383 -2.81 14.56 23.79
CA LEU A 383 -3.65 15.75 23.68
C LEU A 383 -5.12 15.33 23.72
N ALA A 384 -5.86 15.87 24.68
CA ALA A 384 -7.31 15.73 24.74
C ALA A 384 -7.97 16.56 23.64
N LEU A 385 -8.84 15.93 22.83
CA LEU A 385 -9.56 16.58 21.74
C LEU A 385 -10.92 17.13 22.16
N ASN A 386 -11.49 16.60 23.25
CA ASN A 386 -12.81 16.97 23.73
C ASN A 386 -12.94 16.74 25.26
N PRO A 387 -13.99 17.27 25.91
CA PRO A 387 -14.18 17.13 27.35
C PRO A 387 -14.36 15.68 27.83
N LEU A 388 -14.80 14.76 26.97
CA LEU A 388 -14.96 13.34 27.30
C LEU A 388 -13.61 12.64 27.53
N ALA A 389 -12.51 13.28 27.16
CA ALA A 389 -11.14 12.81 27.36
C ALA A 389 -10.63 13.04 28.81
N GLY A 390 -11.20 14.00 29.54
CA GLY A 390 -10.70 14.45 30.85
C GLY A 390 -11.55 14.03 32.05
N GLY A 391 -12.32 12.94 31.93
CA GLY A 391 -13.23 12.45 32.97
C GLY A 391 -12.53 11.75 34.13
#